data_AF-A0A533V611-F1
#
_entry.id   AF-A0A533V611-F1
#
_cell.length_a   1.000
_cell.length_b   1.000
_cell.length_c   1.000
_cell.angle_alpha   90.00
_cell.angle_beta   90.00
_cell.angle_gamma   90.00
#
_symmetry.space_group_name_H-M   'P 1'
#
loop_
_entity.id
_entity.type
_entity.pdbx_description
1 polymer ?
#
loop_
_entity_poly.entity_id
_entity_poly.type
_entity_poly.pdbx_seq_one_letter_code
_entity_poly.pdbx_strand_id
1 'polypeptide(L)'
;MLIAKGKTALMQIFLIAYLTGILWLRRNPLSLIFSAISPFSLLFILFIVSEGKYLPLSITGSLVMALVGYGLSLGQDISFYKNEYKIQDVFVASPVSPITYMVGLALSQILFGLPALLVLISLATLFLSSAIYIPLLLVTTFLVWASMSSMGFFLSSHMLHMRNVSQIISFVNVILSILPPVFYSIERLPVLFQYVSYLVPTTHASLIIQSTMGIATPKEWSIELGFLVLAIYLVGFVFLAKVKALWRES
;
A
#
# COMPACT_ATOMS: atom_id res chain seq x y z
N MET A 1 -27.57 -16.20 11.61
CA MET A 1 -27.35 -16.11 10.15
C MET A 1 -26.19 -15.18 9.76
N LEU A 2 -26.04 -13.98 10.35
CA LEU A 2 -24.90 -13.07 10.13
C LEU A 2 -23.53 -13.67 10.52
N ILE A 3 -23.46 -14.37 11.66
CA ILE A 3 -22.22 -15.03 12.15
C ILE A 3 -21.74 -16.12 11.19
N ALA A 4 -22.67 -16.89 10.59
CA ALA A 4 -22.35 -17.92 9.61
C ALA A 4 -21.80 -17.33 8.30
N LYS A 5 -22.43 -16.27 7.77
CA LYS A 5 -21.94 -15.55 6.57
C LYS A 5 -20.56 -14.93 6.79
N GLY A 6 -20.31 -14.34 7.97
CA GLY A 6 -19.00 -13.77 8.31
C GLY A 6 -17.88 -14.82 8.36
N LYS A 7 -18.16 -15.99 8.94
CA LYS A 7 -17.22 -17.12 8.99
C LYS A 7 -16.89 -17.65 7.59
N THR A 8 -17.87 -17.69 6.69
CA THR A 8 -17.65 -18.07 5.28
C THR A 8 -16.80 -17.04 4.53
N ALA A 9 -17.04 -15.74 4.73
CA ALA A 9 -16.27 -14.68 4.07
C ALA A 9 -14.80 -14.64 4.51
N LEU A 10 -14.53 -14.81 5.80
CA LEU A 10 -13.16 -14.88 6.32
C LEU A 10 -12.40 -16.06 5.72
N MET A 11 -13.03 -17.24 5.67
CA MET A 11 -12.46 -18.42 5.04
C MET A 11 -12.18 -18.18 3.55
N GLN A 12 -13.10 -17.55 2.82
CA GLN A 12 -12.91 -17.18 1.41
C GLN A 12 -11.70 -16.24 1.22
N ILE A 13 -11.54 -15.22 2.08
CA ILE A 13 -10.38 -14.32 2.05
C ILE A 13 -9.07 -15.10 2.17
N PHE A 14 -8.98 -15.97 3.18
CA PHE A 14 -7.78 -16.77 3.40
C PHE A 14 -7.50 -17.75 2.25
N LEU A 15 -8.54 -18.38 1.69
CA LEU A 15 -8.39 -19.27 0.55
C LEU A 15 -7.88 -18.54 -0.69
N ILE A 16 -8.43 -17.36 -0.99
CA ILE A 16 -7.97 -16.53 -2.11
C ILE A 16 -6.51 -16.15 -1.88
N ALA A 17 -6.17 -15.61 -0.71
CA ALA A 17 -4.79 -15.22 -0.38
C ALA A 17 -3.80 -16.40 -0.42
N TYR A 18 -4.24 -17.59 -0.01
CA TYR A 18 -3.44 -18.80 -0.09
C TYR A 18 -3.21 -19.25 -1.54
N LEU A 19 -4.25 -19.25 -2.37
CA LEU A 19 -4.19 -19.67 -3.77
C LEU A 19 -3.36 -18.71 -4.63
N THR A 20 -3.55 -17.41 -4.47
CA THR A 20 -2.87 -16.39 -5.29
C THR A 20 -1.50 -16.01 -4.73
N GLY A 21 -1.31 -16.11 -3.41
CA GLY A 21 -0.09 -15.70 -2.72
C GLY A 21 0.79 -16.88 -2.36
N ILE A 22 0.41 -17.60 -1.31
CA ILE A 22 1.25 -18.63 -0.67
C ILE A 22 1.62 -19.75 -1.64
N LEU A 23 0.68 -20.25 -2.43
CA LEU A 23 0.92 -21.32 -3.38
C LEU A 23 1.91 -20.88 -4.47
N TRP A 24 1.79 -19.62 -4.94
CA TRP A 24 2.71 -19.07 -5.92
C TRP A 24 4.10 -18.84 -5.31
N LEU A 25 4.17 -18.30 -4.08
CA LEU A 25 5.43 -18.12 -3.34
C LEU A 25 6.18 -19.43 -3.14
N ARG A 26 5.45 -20.51 -2.84
CA ARG A 26 6.05 -21.85 -2.70
C ARG A 26 6.67 -22.35 -4.00
N ARG A 27 6.10 -21.97 -5.15
CA ARG A 27 6.60 -22.36 -6.49
C ARG A 27 7.69 -21.42 -6.99
N ASN A 28 7.64 -20.14 -6.62
CA ASN A 28 8.58 -19.12 -7.04
C ASN A 28 9.00 -18.24 -5.85
N PRO A 29 9.89 -18.73 -4.96
CA PRO A 29 10.32 -17.98 -3.79
C PRO A 29 11.18 -16.75 -4.14
N LEU A 30 11.81 -16.72 -5.32
CA LEU A 30 12.65 -15.59 -5.77
C LEU A 30 11.87 -14.28 -5.91
N SER A 31 10.58 -14.39 -6.13
CA SER A 31 9.66 -13.25 -6.17
C SER A 31 9.69 -12.37 -4.93
N LEU A 32 9.95 -12.93 -3.76
CA LEU A 32 10.11 -12.18 -2.50
C LEU A 32 11.29 -11.21 -2.56
N ILE A 33 12.35 -11.60 -3.28
CA ILE A 33 13.52 -10.77 -3.49
C ILE A 33 13.19 -9.67 -4.49
N PHE A 34 12.58 -10.04 -5.62
CA PHE A 34 12.22 -9.08 -6.67
C PHE A 34 11.24 -8.00 -6.18
N SER A 35 10.28 -8.38 -5.33
CA SER A 35 9.31 -7.46 -4.74
C SER A 35 9.97 -6.44 -3.80
N ALA A 36 11.15 -6.76 -3.25
CA ALA A 36 11.89 -5.93 -2.31
C ALA A 36 12.89 -4.99 -3.00
N ILE A 37 13.30 -5.25 -4.25
CA ILE A 37 14.38 -4.51 -4.92
C ILE A 37 14.14 -3.01 -4.89
N SER A 38 12.95 -2.56 -5.26
CA SER A 38 12.65 -1.13 -5.44
C SER A 38 12.77 -0.31 -4.14
N PRO A 39 12.08 -0.64 -3.03
CA PRO A 39 12.19 0.14 -1.80
C PRO A 39 13.59 0.08 -1.17
N PHE A 40 14.29 -1.07 -1.24
CA PHE A 40 15.65 -1.18 -0.69
C PHE A 40 16.70 -0.49 -1.56
N SER A 41 16.50 -0.42 -2.87
CA SER A 41 17.42 0.29 -3.78
C SER A 41 17.46 1.78 -3.49
N LEU A 42 16.30 2.43 -3.31
CA LEU A 42 16.26 3.84 -2.92
C LEU A 42 16.80 4.06 -1.50
N LEU A 43 16.50 3.16 -0.56
CA LEU A 43 17.09 3.19 0.79
C LEU A 43 18.62 3.20 0.71
N PHE A 44 19.17 2.25 -0.04
CA PHE A 44 20.61 2.06 -0.20
C PHE A 44 21.27 3.26 -0.86
N ILE A 45 20.73 3.75 -1.98
CA ILE A 45 21.28 4.92 -2.68
C ILE A 45 21.30 6.14 -1.74
N LEU A 46 20.19 6.41 -1.05
CA LEU A 46 20.13 7.55 -0.13
C LEU A 46 21.05 7.37 1.08
N PHE A 47 21.20 6.16 1.59
CA PHE A 47 22.16 5.87 2.66
C PHE A 47 23.59 6.19 2.23
N ILE A 48 24.02 5.72 1.06
CA ILE A 48 25.37 5.97 0.52
C ILE A 48 25.57 7.46 0.22
N VAL A 49 24.65 8.09 -0.51
CA VAL A 49 24.77 9.50 -0.93
C VAL A 49 24.72 10.47 0.25
N SER A 50 23.99 10.13 1.32
CA SER A 50 23.90 10.97 2.52
C SER A 50 24.92 10.64 3.60
N GLU A 51 25.82 9.69 3.37
CA GLU A 51 26.75 9.16 4.38
C GLU A 51 26.01 8.74 5.67
N GLY A 52 24.79 8.18 5.50
CA GLY A 52 23.91 7.77 6.59
C GLY A 52 23.16 8.90 7.31
N LYS A 53 23.41 10.18 7.01
CA LYS A 53 22.80 11.32 7.71
C LYS A 53 21.27 11.35 7.64
N TYR A 54 20.69 10.89 6.53
CA TYR A 54 19.24 10.89 6.32
C TYR A 54 18.62 9.50 6.43
N LEU A 55 19.29 8.55 7.11
CA LEU A 55 18.83 7.17 7.22
C LEU A 55 17.38 7.04 7.76
N PRO A 56 16.92 7.78 8.79
CA PRO A 56 15.52 7.73 9.23
C PRO A 56 14.51 8.14 8.15
N LEU A 57 14.85 9.16 7.35
CA LEU A 57 14.02 9.61 6.21
C LEU A 57 14.01 8.57 5.10
N SER A 58 15.16 7.96 4.80
CA SER A 58 15.28 6.89 3.82
C SER A 58 14.46 5.67 4.19
N ILE A 59 14.51 5.23 5.46
CA ILE A 59 13.70 4.12 5.97
C ILE A 59 12.21 4.44 5.85
N THR A 60 11.81 5.66 6.26
CA THR A 60 10.41 6.09 6.16
C THR A 60 9.92 6.06 4.72
N GLY A 61 10.66 6.68 3.80
CA GLY A 61 10.29 6.72 2.39
C GLY A 61 10.23 5.33 1.77
N SER A 62 11.18 4.45 2.09
CA SER A 62 11.21 3.08 1.58
C SER A 62 10.05 2.24 2.12
N LEU A 63 9.67 2.42 3.39
CA LEU A 63 8.49 1.75 3.95
C LEU A 63 7.21 2.23 3.25
N VAL A 64 7.03 3.55 3.11
CA VAL A 64 5.85 4.12 2.41
C VAL A 64 5.81 3.65 0.95
N MET A 65 6.94 3.68 0.25
CA MET A 65 7.06 3.20 -1.13
C MET A 65 6.68 1.73 -1.25
N ALA A 66 7.18 0.87 -0.35
CA ALA A 66 6.83 -0.54 -0.33
C ALA A 66 5.32 -0.74 -0.16
N LEU A 67 4.70 -0.02 0.79
CA LEU A 67 3.25 -0.11 1.06
C LEU A 67 2.41 0.35 -0.13
N VAL A 68 2.82 1.44 -0.81
CA VAL A 68 2.18 1.90 -2.04
C VAL A 68 2.32 0.87 -3.15
N GLY A 69 3.52 0.34 -3.36
CA GLY A 69 3.79 -0.67 -4.36
C GLY A 69 2.95 -1.93 -4.17
N TYR A 70 2.96 -2.52 -2.98
CA TYR A 70 2.19 -3.74 -2.66
C TYR A 70 0.69 -3.50 -2.63
N GLY A 71 0.23 -2.31 -2.25
CA GLY A 71 -1.19 -1.98 -2.33
C GLY A 71 -1.66 -1.89 -3.79
N LEU A 72 -0.94 -1.13 -4.60
CA LEU A 72 -1.33 -0.89 -5.99
C LEU A 72 -1.12 -2.11 -6.91
N SER A 73 -0.16 -2.99 -6.62
CA SER A 73 0.07 -4.22 -7.38
C SER A 73 -1.13 -5.15 -7.41
N LEU A 74 -2.02 -5.08 -6.39
CA LEU A 74 -3.32 -5.75 -6.42
C LEU A 74 -4.11 -5.45 -7.71
N GLY A 75 -4.06 -4.20 -8.18
CA GLY A 75 -4.77 -3.83 -9.40
C GLY A 75 -4.17 -4.48 -10.65
N GLN A 76 -2.86 -4.71 -10.67
CA GLN A 76 -2.17 -5.41 -11.76
C GLN A 76 -2.58 -6.88 -11.77
N ASP A 77 -2.59 -7.53 -10.61
CA ASP A 77 -3.00 -8.92 -10.45
C ASP A 77 -4.45 -9.14 -10.88
N ILE A 78 -5.37 -8.23 -10.51
CA ILE A 78 -6.76 -8.30 -10.97
C ILE A 78 -6.83 -8.23 -12.48
N SER A 79 -6.12 -7.29 -13.09
CA SER A 79 -6.15 -7.17 -14.54
C SER A 79 -5.62 -8.42 -15.23
N PHE A 80 -4.61 -9.06 -14.67
CA PHE A 80 -4.05 -10.30 -15.18
C PHE A 80 -5.01 -11.48 -14.98
N TYR A 81 -5.60 -11.62 -13.79
CA TYR A 81 -6.59 -12.65 -13.47
C TYR A 81 -7.90 -12.51 -14.25
N LYS A 82 -8.27 -11.28 -14.62
CA LYS A 82 -9.40 -10.99 -15.49
C LYS A 82 -9.10 -11.32 -16.94
N ASN A 83 -8.07 -10.70 -17.50
CA ASN A 83 -7.88 -10.65 -18.95
C ASN A 83 -7.13 -11.87 -19.50
N GLU A 84 -6.17 -12.41 -18.73
CA GLU A 84 -5.30 -13.48 -19.22
C GLU A 84 -5.76 -14.85 -18.72
N TYR A 85 -5.99 -14.99 -17.40
CA TYR A 85 -6.31 -16.29 -16.81
C TYR A 85 -7.81 -16.57 -16.67
N LYS A 86 -8.68 -15.57 -16.85
CA LYS A 86 -10.14 -15.68 -16.65
C LYS A 86 -10.54 -16.29 -15.29
N ILE A 87 -9.66 -16.16 -14.29
CA ILE A 87 -9.88 -16.66 -12.93
C ILE A 87 -10.94 -15.82 -12.22
N GLN A 88 -11.04 -14.53 -12.56
CA GLN A 88 -12.06 -13.65 -11.98
C GLN A 88 -13.47 -14.17 -12.24
N ASP A 89 -13.74 -14.73 -13.43
CA ASP A 89 -15.08 -15.24 -13.80
C ASP A 89 -15.54 -16.37 -12.87
N VAL A 90 -14.61 -17.22 -12.42
CA VAL A 90 -14.88 -18.30 -11.45
C VAL A 90 -15.34 -17.71 -10.10
N PHE A 91 -14.70 -16.63 -9.64
CA PHE A 91 -15.07 -15.96 -8.40
C PHE A 91 -16.38 -15.16 -8.53
N VAL A 92 -16.64 -14.57 -9.70
CA VAL A 92 -17.90 -13.86 -10.00
C VAL A 92 -19.09 -14.81 -10.03
N ALA A 93 -18.92 -16.02 -10.58
CA ALA A 93 -19.93 -17.07 -10.58
C ALA A 93 -20.12 -17.75 -9.21
N SER A 94 -19.15 -17.60 -8.31
CA SER A 94 -19.19 -18.14 -6.94
C SER A 94 -19.90 -17.18 -5.97
N PRO A 95 -20.34 -17.64 -4.78
CA PRO A 95 -20.91 -16.77 -3.73
C PRO A 95 -19.82 -15.98 -2.99
N VAL A 96 -18.94 -15.29 -3.74
CA VAL A 96 -17.85 -14.45 -3.24
C VAL A 96 -18.21 -13.00 -3.55
N SER A 97 -18.15 -12.14 -2.53
CA SER A 97 -18.40 -10.71 -2.73
C SER A 97 -17.17 -10.01 -3.35
N PRO A 98 -17.34 -8.90 -4.09
CA PRO A 98 -16.21 -8.14 -4.64
C PRO A 98 -15.22 -7.70 -3.56
N ILE A 99 -15.72 -7.32 -2.38
CA ILE A 99 -14.88 -6.90 -1.25
C ILE A 99 -14.14 -8.09 -0.64
N THR A 100 -14.78 -9.26 -0.53
CA THR A 100 -14.12 -10.49 -0.09
C THR A 100 -12.96 -10.85 -1.03
N TYR A 101 -13.18 -10.72 -2.34
CA TYR A 101 -12.16 -10.95 -3.35
C TYR A 101 -11.03 -9.92 -3.26
N MET A 102 -11.36 -8.62 -3.20
CA MET A 102 -10.40 -7.54 -3.00
C MET A 102 -9.52 -7.77 -1.78
N VAL A 103 -10.11 -8.06 -0.61
CA VAL A 103 -9.35 -8.26 0.63
C VAL A 103 -8.49 -9.52 0.56
N GLY A 104 -8.98 -10.60 -0.06
CA GLY A 104 -8.19 -11.81 -0.30
C GLY A 104 -6.95 -11.55 -1.17
N LEU A 105 -7.11 -10.81 -2.27
CA LEU A 105 -5.99 -10.40 -3.11
C LEU A 105 -5.06 -9.41 -2.41
N ALA A 106 -5.60 -8.49 -1.61
CA ALA A 106 -4.78 -7.52 -0.87
C ALA A 106 -3.88 -8.26 0.12
N LEU A 107 -4.46 -9.24 0.82
CA LEU A 107 -3.71 -10.09 1.75
C LEU A 107 -2.62 -10.88 1.03
N SER A 108 -2.89 -11.37 -0.19
CA SER A 108 -1.88 -11.96 -1.07
C SER A 108 -0.70 -11.02 -1.32
N GLN A 109 -0.95 -9.73 -1.59
CA GLN A 109 0.11 -8.75 -1.82
C GLN A 109 0.96 -8.48 -0.58
N ILE A 110 0.34 -8.42 0.60
CA ILE A 110 1.12 -8.36 1.85
C ILE A 110 2.01 -9.57 1.97
N LEU A 111 1.53 -10.78 1.65
CA LEU A 111 2.34 -11.99 1.78
C LEU A 111 3.57 -11.96 0.85
N PHE A 112 3.44 -11.40 -0.36
CA PHE A 112 4.58 -11.13 -1.25
C PHE A 112 5.55 -10.09 -0.71
N GLY A 113 5.03 -9.06 -0.04
CA GLY A 113 5.81 -7.98 0.55
C GLY A 113 6.30 -8.27 1.97
N LEU A 114 5.84 -9.34 2.62
CA LEU A 114 5.96 -9.53 4.06
C LEU A 114 7.41 -9.52 4.53
N PRO A 115 8.36 -10.23 3.89
CA PRO A 115 9.76 -10.19 4.33
C PRO A 115 10.36 -8.78 4.23
N ALA A 116 10.08 -8.07 3.13
CA ALA A 116 10.55 -6.70 2.94
C ALA A 116 9.95 -5.74 3.97
N LEU A 117 8.64 -5.83 4.21
CA LEU A 117 7.93 -5.03 5.20
C LEU A 117 8.42 -5.33 6.61
N LEU A 118 8.66 -6.60 6.97
CA LEU A 118 9.21 -6.96 8.28
C LEU A 118 10.57 -6.32 8.50
N VAL A 119 11.46 -6.35 7.52
CA VAL A 119 12.77 -5.70 7.61
C VAL A 119 12.61 -4.17 7.73
N LEU A 120 11.81 -3.55 6.87
CA LEU A 120 11.62 -2.08 6.88
C LEU A 120 10.94 -1.58 8.17
N ILE A 121 9.93 -2.30 8.67
CA ILE A 121 9.28 -2.00 9.95
C ILE A 121 10.27 -2.21 11.09
N SER A 122 11.05 -3.29 11.08
CA SER A 122 12.09 -3.51 12.11
C SER A 122 13.10 -2.37 12.11
N LEU A 123 13.61 -1.97 10.94
CA LEU A 123 14.49 -0.81 10.82
C LEU A 123 13.82 0.46 11.35
N ALA A 124 12.56 0.71 11.00
CA ALA A 124 11.82 1.87 11.50
C ALA A 124 11.68 1.84 13.04
N THR A 125 11.45 0.67 13.64
CA THR A 125 11.34 0.54 15.11
C THR A 125 12.63 0.88 15.85
N LEU A 126 13.79 0.66 15.24
CA LEU A 126 15.09 1.00 15.84
C LEU A 126 15.31 2.52 15.96
N PHE A 127 14.63 3.32 15.14
CA PHE A 127 14.74 4.78 15.12
C PHE A 127 13.58 5.49 15.85
N LEU A 128 12.66 4.75 16.47
CA LEU A 128 11.59 5.35 17.25
C LEU A 128 12.15 6.09 18.47
N SER A 129 11.61 7.27 18.76
CA SER A 129 11.97 8.01 19.99
C SER A 129 11.51 7.29 21.26
N SER A 130 10.47 6.45 21.16
CA SER A 130 9.96 5.63 22.26
C SER A 130 9.17 4.44 21.73
N ALA A 131 9.23 3.32 22.45
CA ALA A 131 8.48 2.10 22.12
C ALA A 131 6.95 2.31 22.15
N ILE A 132 6.47 3.37 22.83
CA ILE A 132 5.03 3.73 22.84
C ILE A 132 4.49 4.05 21.44
N TYR A 133 5.36 4.38 20.48
CA TYR A 133 4.97 4.71 19.12
C TYR A 133 4.88 3.50 18.17
N ILE A 134 5.21 2.29 18.63
CA ILE A 134 5.08 1.07 17.82
C ILE A 134 3.64 0.88 17.30
N PRO A 135 2.58 1.00 18.11
CA PRO A 135 1.21 0.91 17.60
C PRO A 135 0.91 1.96 16.52
N LEU A 136 1.45 3.18 16.67
CA LEU A 136 1.24 4.27 15.71
C LEU A 136 1.86 3.93 14.34
N LEU A 137 3.08 3.38 14.34
CA LEU A 137 3.76 2.89 13.14
C LEU A 137 2.94 1.79 12.45
N LEU A 138 2.45 0.81 13.22
CA LEU A 138 1.68 -0.32 12.68
C LEU A 138 0.33 0.11 12.11
N VAL A 139 -0.40 1.00 12.80
CA VAL A 139 -1.68 1.54 12.30
C VAL A 139 -1.45 2.36 11.03
N THR A 140 -0.42 3.20 10.99
CA THR A 140 -0.07 3.99 9.79
C THR A 140 0.25 3.07 8.61
N THR A 141 1.07 2.04 8.84
CA THR A 141 1.43 1.02 7.85
C THR A 141 0.17 0.36 7.27
N PHE A 142 -0.73 -0.09 8.15
CA PHE A 142 -1.99 -0.70 7.75
C PHE A 142 -2.89 0.24 6.94
N LEU A 143 -3.07 1.49 7.39
CA LEU A 143 -3.93 2.46 6.73
C LEU A 143 -3.43 2.80 5.32
N VAL A 144 -2.12 2.99 5.15
CA VAL A 144 -1.52 3.23 3.84
C VAL A 144 -1.77 2.04 2.93
N TRP A 145 -1.37 0.84 3.36
CA TRP A 145 -1.55 -0.36 2.55
C TRP A 145 -3.03 -0.61 2.18
N ALA A 146 -3.96 -0.46 3.12
CA ALA A 146 -5.38 -0.69 2.88
C ALA A 146 -5.96 0.35 1.90
N SER A 147 -5.53 1.61 2.01
CA SER A 147 -5.94 2.68 1.09
C SER A 147 -5.44 2.41 -0.33
N MET A 148 -4.16 2.06 -0.46
CA MET A 148 -3.53 1.80 -1.75
C MET A 148 -4.08 0.53 -2.41
N SER A 149 -4.37 -0.51 -1.62
CA SER A 149 -5.05 -1.73 -2.08
C SER A 149 -6.44 -1.44 -2.63
N SER A 150 -7.21 -0.61 -1.91
CA SER A 150 -8.55 -0.21 -2.34
C SER A 150 -8.52 0.64 -3.62
N MET A 151 -7.52 1.53 -3.73
CA MET A 151 -7.28 2.30 -4.94
C MET A 151 -6.90 1.41 -6.13
N GLY A 152 -5.98 0.46 -5.94
CA GLY A 152 -5.57 -0.49 -6.97
C GLY A 152 -6.75 -1.31 -7.50
N PHE A 153 -7.63 -1.78 -6.61
CA PHE A 153 -8.86 -2.48 -6.96
C PHE A 153 -9.81 -1.61 -7.78
N PHE A 154 -10.02 -0.37 -7.32
CA PHE A 154 -10.90 0.57 -8.01
C PHE A 154 -10.40 0.89 -9.43
N LEU A 155 -9.10 1.16 -9.59
CA LEU A 155 -8.49 1.46 -10.88
C LEU A 155 -8.59 0.28 -11.85
N SER A 156 -8.30 -0.95 -11.40
CA SER A 156 -8.34 -2.13 -12.25
C SER A 156 -9.75 -2.49 -12.71
N SER A 157 -10.75 -2.25 -11.86
CA SER A 157 -12.14 -2.54 -12.20
C SER A 157 -12.71 -1.71 -13.35
N HIS A 158 -12.20 -0.48 -13.58
CA HIS A 158 -12.75 0.44 -14.59
C HIS A 158 -12.11 0.33 -15.97
N MET A 159 -11.12 -0.54 -16.15
CA MET A 159 -10.29 -0.55 -17.35
C MET A 159 -10.35 -1.90 -18.05
N LEU A 160 -10.59 -1.86 -19.36
CA LEU A 160 -10.79 -3.06 -20.18
C LEU A 160 -9.47 -3.67 -20.65
N HIS A 161 -8.41 -2.87 -20.85
CA HIS A 161 -7.14 -3.35 -21.39
C HIS A 161 -6.03 -3.42 -20.33
N MET A 162 -5.40 -4.59 -20.21
CA MET A 162 -4.34 -4.84 -19.22
C MET A 162 -3.17 -3.86 -19.32
N ARG A 163 -2.75 -3.54 -20.55
CA ARG A 163 -1.66 -2.59 -20.77
C ARG A 163 -1.97 -1.19 -20.22
N ASN A 164 -3.22 -0.75 -20.31
CA ASN A 164 -3.64 0.55 -19.79
C ASN A 164 -3.67 0.52 -18.25
N VAL A 165 -4.13 -0.59 -17.66
CA VAL A 165 -4.13 -0.79 -16.20
C VAL A 165 -2.71 -0.74 -15.64
N SER A 166 -1.78 -1.51 -16.21
CA SER A 166 -0.41 -1.57 -15.69
C SER A 166 0.31 -0.22 -15.81
N GLN A 167 0.11 0.51 -16.91
CA GLN A 167 0.64 1.86 -17.09
C GLN A 167 0.07 2.86 -16.08
N ILE A 168 -1.25 2.88 -15.89
CA ILE A 168 -1.89 3.83 -14.97
C ILE A 168 -1.50 3.50 -13.52
N ILE A 169 -1.48 2.23 -13.14
CA ILE A 169 -1.02 1.83 -11.82
C ILE A 169 0.44 2.24 -11.59
N SER A 170 1.31 2.04 -12.58
CA SER A 170 2.73 2.43 -12.48
C SER A 170 2.89 3.94 -12.35
N PHE A 171 2.11 4.71 -13.11
CA PHE A 171 2.08 6.18 -13.04
C PHE A 171 1.61 6.68 -11.67
N VAL A 172 0.50 6.13 -11.17
CA VAL A 172 -0.02 6.43 -9.83
C VAL A 172 0.98 6.06 -8.75
N ASN A 173 1.66 4.92 -8.87
CA ASN A 173 2.70 4.51 -7.94
C ASN A 173 3.80 5.57 -7.82
N VAL A 174 4.35 6.06 -8.94
CA VAL A 174 5.39 7.11 -8.92
C VAL A 174 4.88 8.40 -8.27
N ILE A 175 3.66 8.83 -8.61
CA ILE A 175 3.06 10.04 -8.04
C ILE A 175 2.85 9.94 -6.53
N LEU A 176 2.55 8.76 -6.01
CA LEU A 176 2.28 8.57 -4.59
C LEU A 176 3.53 8.19 -3.78
N SER A 177 4.51 7.54 -4.38
CA SER A 177 5.69 7.02 -3.66
C SER A 177 6.96 7.85 -3.83
N ILE A 178 7.05 8.74 -4.81
CA ILE A 178 8.29 9.50 -5.09
C ILE A 178 8.07 11.00 -5.01
N LEU A 179 7.04 11.53 -5.68
CA LEU A 179 6.78 12.98 -5.69
C LEU A 179 6.51 13.58 -4.30
N PRO A 180 5.75 12.92 -3.40
CA PRO A 180 5.47 13.48 -2.09
C PRO A 180 6.72 13.43 -1.20
N PRO A 181 6.81 14.25 -0.14
CA PRO A 181 7.96 14.31 0.75
C PRO A 181 8.02 13.07 1.66
N VAL A 182 8.30 11.91 1.07
CA VAL A 182 8.44 10.63 1.78
C VAL A 182 9.90 10.33 2.13
N PHE A 183 10.85 10.73 1.27
CA PHE A 183 12.30 10.55 1.44
C PHE A 183 13.02 11.81 1.94
N TYR A 184 12.31 12.93 2.10
CA TYR A 184 12.89 14.23 2.40
C TYR A 184 11.91 15.10 3.18
N SER A 185 12.43 16.13 3.86
CA SER A 185 11.60 17.10 4.58
C SER A 185 10.79 17.96 3.60
N ILE A 186 9.50 18.13 3.89
CA ILE A 186 8.58 18.98 3.12
C ILE A 186 9.04 20.43 2.98
N GLU A 187 9.82 20.94 3.93
CA GLU A 187 10.39 22.30 3.89
C GLU A 187 11.34 22.51 2.70
N ARG A 188 11.85 21.44 2.10
CA ARG A 188 12.69 21.51 0.89
C ARG A 188 11.90 21.81 -0.39
N LEU A 189 10.58 21.65 -0.36
CA LEU A 189 9.74 21.97 -1.51
C LEU A 189 9.50 23.47 -1.62
N PRO A 190 9.38 24.02 -2.85
CA PRO A 190 8.79 25.34 -3.06
C PRO A 190 7.40 25.42 -2.41
N VAL A 191 7.05 26.59 -1.87
CA VAL A 191 5.82 26.82 -1.08
C VAL A 191 4.56 26.25 -1.75
N LEU A 192 4.40 26.45 -3.06
CA LEU A 192 3.26 25.91 -3.80
C LEU A 192 3.16 24.37 -3.72
N PHE A 193 4.29 23.67 -3.85
CA PHE A 193 4.33 22.22 -3.79
C PHE A 193 4.20 21.67 -2.38
N GLN A 194 4.50 22.46 -1.34
CA GLN A 194 4.20 22.09 0.05
C GLN A 194 2.68 21.93 0.24
N TYR A 195 1.90 22.92 -0.21
CA TYR A 195 0.43 22.87 -0.11
C TYR A 195 -0.17 21.69 -0.88
N VAL A 196 0.30 21.44 -2.11
CA VAL A 196 -0.16 20.30 -2.92
C VAL A 196 0.21 18.98 -2.25
N SER A 197 1.36 18.89 -1.58
CA SER A 197 1.80 17.66 -0.91
C SER A 197 0.86 17.26 0.23
N TYR A 198 0.24 18.21 0.94
CA TYR A 198 -0.77 17.91 1.97
C TYR A 198 -2.09 17.35 1.42
N LEU A 199 -2.29 17.35 0.10
CA LEU A 199 -3.41 16.60 -0.49
C LEU A 199 -3.08 15.12 -0.64
N VAL A 200 -1.80 14.73 -0.59
CA VAL A 200 -1.37 13.37 -0.90
C VAL A 200 -1.29 12.53 0.39
N PRO A 201 -1.95 11.35 0.45
CA PRO A 201 -2.01 10.56 1.69
C PRO A 201 -0.63 10.09 2.17
N THR A 202 0.31 9.87 1.25
CA THR A 202 1.66 9.41 1.57
C THR A 202 2.51 10.48 2.23
N THR A 203 2.22 11.77 2.03
CA THR A 203 2.78 12.88 2.82
C THR A 203 2.40 12.76 4.28
N HIS A 204 1.12 12.47 4.56
CA HIS A 204 0.66 12.30 5.94
C HIS A 204 1.25 11.04 6.57
N ALA A 205 1.34 9.95 5.82
CA ALA A 205 2.00 8.74 6.28
C ALA A 205 3.48 8.97 6.64
N SER A 206 4.23 9.65 5.77
CA SER A 206 5.64 9.94 6.04
C SER A 206 5.80 10.87 7.24
N LEU A 207 4.97 11.91 7.37
CA LEU A 207 5.01 12.81 8.53
C LEU A 207 4.66 12.11 9.84
N ILE A 208 3.69 11.18 9.86
CA ILE A 208 3.41 10.38 11.06
C ILE A 208 4.63 9.53 11.43
N ILE A 209 5.19 8.77 10.48
CA ILE A 209 6.35 7.90 10.75
C ILE A 209 7.59 8.72 11.15
N GLN A 210 7.82 9.88 10.54
CA GLN A 210 8.92 10.77 10.91
C GLN A 210 8.72 11.35 12.32
N SER A 211 7.49 11.71 12.68
CA SER A 211 7.17 12.22 14.02
C SER A 211 7.45 11.18 15.12
N THR A 212 7.22 9.89 14.84
CA THR A 212 7.51 8.82 15.81
C THR A 212 8.99 8.58 16.02
N MET A 213 9.82 8.99 15.05
CA MET A 213 11.28 9.00 15.12
C MET A 213 11.85 10.29 15.73
N GLY A 214 10.99 11.24 16.12
CA GLY A 214 11.41 12.52 16.73
C GLY A 214 11.95 13.52 15.72
N ILE A 215 11.68 13.30 14.44
CA ILE A 215 12.02 14.25 13.37
C ILE A 215 11.02 15.39 13.40
N ALA A 216 11.52 16.63 13.30
CA ALA A 216 10.68 17.82 13.30
C ALA A 216 9.69 17.77 12.12
N THR A 217 8.41 17.91 12.43
CA THR A 217 7.32 18.05 11.46
C THR A 217 6.89 19.52 11.36
N PRO A 218 6.23 19.92 10.25
CA PRO A 218 5.75 21.28 10.06
C PRO A 218 4.81 21.72 11.19
N LYS A 219 4.93 22.99 11.63
CA LYS A 219 4.15 23.55 12.76
C LYS A 219 2.64 23.49 12.58
N GLU A 220 2.17 23.62 11.33
CA GLU A 220 0.73 23.61 11.01
C GLU A 220 0.16 22.19 10.89
N TRP A 221 1.01 21.15 10.97
CA TRP A 221 0.62 19.76 10.82
C TRP A 221 0.54 19.06 12.18
N SER A 222 -0.44 18.17 12.34
CA SER A 222 -0.60 17.35 13.53
C SER A 222 -0.81 15.88 13.18
N ILE A 223 -0.52 14.99 14.14
CA ILE A 223 -0.69 13.54 13.98
C ILE A 223 -2.16 13.19 13.72
N GLU A 224 -3.09 13.87 14.40
CA GLU A 224 -4.53 13.70 14.27
C GLU A 224 -4.99 14.05 12.84
N LEU A 225 -4.48 15.15 12.29
CA LEU A 225 -4.75 15.54 10.91
C LEU A 225 -4.19 14.48 9.94
N GLY A 226 -3.00 13.96 10.21
CA GLY A 226 -2.42 12.86 9.43
C GLY A 226 -3.34 11.63 9.38
N PHE A 227 -3.82 11.17 10.54
CA PHE A 227 -4.74 10.04 10.61
C PHE A 227 -6.09 10.33 9.97
N LEU A 228 -6.62 11.54 10.13
CA LEU A 228 -7.87 11.95 9.50
C LEU A 228 -7.77 11.84 7.97
N VAL A 229 -6.70 12.36 7.38
CA VAL A 229 -6.48 12.28 5.92
C VAL A 229 -6.36 10.82 5.47
N LEU A 230 -5.54 10.00 6.15
CA LEU A 230 -5.41 8.58 5.82
C LEU A 230 -6.75 7.82 5.94
N ALA A 231 -7.55 8.12 6.97
CA ALA A 231 -8.87 7.52 7.15
C ALA A 231 -9.86 7.96 6.05
N ILE A 232 -9.86 9.23 5.67
CA ILE A 232 -10.69 9.75 4.56
C ILE A 232 -10.32 9.03 3.25
N TYR A 233 -9.03 8.88 2.97
CA TYR A 233 -8.56 8.17 1.78
C TYR A 233 -8.97 6.69 1.79
N LEU A 234 -8.81 6.00 2.91
CA LEU A 234 -9.25 4.62 3.06
C LEU A 234 -10.75 4.47 2.81
N VAL A 235 -11.56 5.26 3.54
CA VAL A 235 -13.03 5.21 3.43
C VAL A 235 -13.48 5.57 2.02
N GLY A 236 -12.89 6.61 1.43
CA GLY A 236 -13.17 7.05 0.08
C GLY A 236 -12.87 5.97 -0.96
N PHE A 237 -11.68 5.36 -0.93
CA PHE A 237 -11.33 4.31 -1.89
C PHE A 237 -12.10 3.01 -1.65
N VAL A 238 -12.35 2.60 -0.41
CA VAL A 238 -13.20 1.43 -0.12
C VAL A 238 -14.63 1.68 -0.61
N PHE A 239 -15.16 2.89 -0.43
CA PHE A 239 -16.47 3.25 -0.94
C PHE A 239 -16.52 3.20 -2.47
N LEU A 240 -15.53 3.78 -3.15
CA LEU A 240 -15.41 3.72 -4.61
C LEU A 240 -15.26 2.28 -5.11
N ALA A 241 -14.43 1.48 -4.47
CA ALA A 241 -14.24 0.06 -4.76
C ALA A 241 -15.54 -0.75 -4.56
N LYS A 242 -16.35 -0.41 -3.56
CA LYS A 242 -17.62 -1.11 -3.30
C LYS A 242 -18.73 -0.72 -4.28
N VAL A 243 -18.87 0.57 -4.57
CA VAL A 243 -20.05 1.12 -5.27
C VAL A 243 -19.83 1.19 -6.77
N LYS A 244 -18.62 1.53 -7.21
CA LYS A 244 -18.34 1.80 -8.62
C LYS A 244 -17.54 0.71 -9.32
N ALA A 245 -16.97 -0.26 -8.59
CA ALA A 245 -16.19 -1.30 -9.25
C ALA A 245 -17.08 -2.17 -10.15
N LEU A 246 -16.71 -2.24 -11.43
CA LEU A 246 -17.34 -3.12 -12.40
C LEU A 246 -16.90 -4.57 -12.12
N TRP A 247 -17.63 -5.22 -11.22
CA TRP A 247 -17.39 -6.61 -10.81
C TRP A 247 -18.04 -7.65 -11.72
N ARG A 248 -19.16 -7.29 -12.36
CA ARG A 248 -19.90 -8.14 -13.30
C ARG A 248 -19.93 -7.43 -14.65
N GLU A 249 -19.69 -8.17 -15.72
CA GLU A 249 -20.05 -7.71 -17.05
C GLU A 249 -21.58 -7.55 -17.05
N SER A 250 -22.03 -6.31 -17.30
CA SER A 250 -23.44 -5.97 -17.52
C SER A 250 -23.77 -6.06 -18.99
#